data_AF-A0A1Q5U7M9-F1
#
_entry.id   AF-A0A1Q5U7M9-F1
#
_cell.length_a   1.000
_cell.length_b   1.000
_cell.length_c   1.000
_cell.angle_alpha   90.00
_cell.angle_beta   90.00
_cell.angle_gamma   90.00
#
_symmetry.space_group_name_H-M   'P 1'
#
loop_
_entity.id
_entity.type
_entity.pdbx_description
1 polymer ?
#
loop_
_entity_poly.entity_id
_entity_poly.type
_entity_poly.pdbx_seq_one_letter_code
_entity_poly.pdbx_strand_id
1 'polypeptide(L)'
;MKIAHDYPELSLTVSFSERFVDLIEEGIDLAVRIGELSDSSGLVARRLTTQKLVICVAPEYLSLNNEPKIPEELSQHRCIVGFRRNQPVSWLLKEKNGKVKRYTPPATYEFADGDAMLEAVLAGCGFAQLPLWMVGKYLESGELKEVLQEYSGIEIPINALWPQNRHLTLCRRYSG
;
A
#
# COMPACT_ATOMS: atom_id res chain seq x y z
N MET A 1 16.77 6.37 -9.72
CA MET A 1 18.11 6.95 -10.00
C MET A 1 18.15 7.95 -11.16
N LYS A 2 17.26 7.87 -12.16
CA LYS A 2 17.23 8.85 -13.27
C LYS A 2 17.24 10.32 -12.82
N ILE A 3 16.46 10.69 -11.80
CA ILE A 3 16.45 12.05 -11.24
C ILE A 3 17.84 12.46 -10.69
N ALA A 4 18.51 11.61 -9.90
CA ALA A 4 19.84 11.93 -9.39
C ALA A 4 20.90 12.01 -10.51
N HIS A 5 20.70 11.30 -11.61
CA HIS A 5 21.56 11.40 -12.79
C HIS A 5 21.33 12.73 -13.55
N ASP A 6 20.08 13.12 -13.74
CA ASP A 6 19.70 14.34 -14.44
C ASP A 6 20.01 15.62 -13.63
N TYR A 7 20.17 15.49 -12.30
CA TYR A 7 20.48 16.57 -11.35
C TYR A 7 21.63 16.16 -10.41
N PRO A 8 22.89 16.23 -10.87
CA PRO A 8 24.05 15.71 -10.12
C PRO A 8 24.35 16.46 -8.80
N GLU A 9 23.87 17.69 -8.66
CA GLU A 9 23.91 18.47 -7.41
C GLU A 9 22.89 18.01 -6.36
N LEU A 10 21.96 17.12 -6.71
CA LEU A 10 20.94 16.60 -5.79
C LEU A 10 21.51 15.49 -4.91
N SER A 11 21.73 15.80 -3.64
CA SER A 11 22.03 14.79 -2.61
C SER A 11 20.73 14.29 -1.98
N LEU A 12 20.51 12.97 -2.00
CA LEU A 12 19.30 12.32 -1.48
C LEU A 12 19.61 11.40 -0.31
N THR A 13 18.94 11.65 0.83
CA THR A 13 18.82 10.67 1.91
C THR A 13 17.42 10.08 1.84
N VAL A 14 17.30 8.78 1.60
CA VAL A 14 16.01 8.09 1.41
C VAL A 14 15.84 7.00 2.45
N SER A 15 14.70 7.02 3.15
CA SER A 15 14.31 5.98 4.11
C SER A 15 12.90 5.50 3.81
N PHE A 16 12.66 4.20 3.98
CA PHE A 16 11.34 3.59 3.86
C PHE A 16 10.81 3.30 5.27
N SER A 17 9.60 3.77 5.56
CA SER A 17 8.97 3.56 6.86
C SER A 17 7.46 3.50 6.72
N GLU A 18 6.89 2.46 7.32
CA GLU A 18 5.45 2.24 7.39
C GLU A 18 4.77 3.00 8.54
N ARG A 19 5.56 3.73 9.33
CA ARG A 19 5.09 4.57 10.43
C ARG A 19 4.74 5.96 9.91
N PHE A 20 3.71 6.55 10.50
CA PHE A 20 3.45 7.97 10.35
C PHE A 20 4.49 8.72 11.19
N VAL A 21 5.38 9.44 10.53
CA VAL A 21 6.44 10.24 11.16
C VAL A 21 6.08 11.71 11.05
N ASP A 22 6.36 12.48 12.10
CA ASP A 22 6.28 13.92 12.06
C ASP A 22 7.42 14.43 11.17
N LEU A 23 7.06 15.01 10.02
CA LEU A 23 8.03 15.45 9.02
C LEU A 23 8.87 16.62 9.53
N ILE A 24 8.34 17.41 10.45
CA ILE A 24 9.02 18.58 11.01
C ILE A 24 10.03 18.11 12.06
N GLU A 25 9.62 17.25 12.99
CA GLU A 25 10.50 16.74 14.05
C GLU A 25 11.68 15.93 13.48
N GLU A 26 11.42 15.12 12.46
CA GLU A 26 12.43 14.25 11.82
C GLU A 26 13.26 14.98 10.75
N GLY A 27 13.01 16.28 10.51
CA GLY A 27 13.73 17.06 9.51
C GLY A 27 13.52 16.59 8.06
N ILE A 28 12.40 15.93 7.77
CA ILE A 28 12.08 15.37 6.44
C ILE A 28 11.56 16.47 5.52
N ASP A 29 12.24 16.67 4.39
CA ASP A 29 11.88 17.69 3.39
C ASP A 29 10.66 17.30 2.55
N LEU A 30 10.52 16.01 2.24
CA LEU A 30 9.46 15.47 1.40
C LEU A 30 9.14 14.03 1.82
N ALA A 31 7.85 13.74 1.97
CA ALA A 31 7.36 12.39 2.19
C ALA A 31 6.39 11.97 1.10
N VAL A 32 6.47 10.71 0.67
CA VAL A 32 5.45 10.08 -0.18
C VAL A 32 4.62 9.14 0.70
N ARG A 33 3.30 9.37 0.74
CA ARG A 33 2.37 8.60 1.57
C ARG A 33 1.24 8.01 0.75
N ILE A 34 0.81 6.84 1.19
CA ILE A 34 -0.29 6.08 0.62
C ILE A 34 -1.51 6.24 1.52
N GLY A 35 -2.67 6.45 0.92
CA GLY A 35 -3.96 6.53 1.60
C GLY A 35 -4.41 7.96 1.87
N GLU A 36 -5.62 8.05 2.43
CA GLU A 36 -6.21 9.32 2.83
C GLU A 36 -5.38 9.98 3.93
N LEU A 37 -5.22 11.28 3.82
CA LEU A 37 -4.50 12.07 4.81
C LEU A 37 -5.48 12.45 5.92
N SER A 38 -5.08 12.22 7.17
CA SER A 38 -5.76 12.83 8.32
C SER A 38 -5.34 14.28 8.45
N ASP A 39 -6.13 15.09 9.17
CA ASP A 39 -5.96 16.54 9.32
C ASP A 39 -4.50 16.92 9.48
N SER A 40 -3.93 17.50 8.42
CA SER A 40 -2.50 17.73 8.27
C SER A 40 -2.19 19.22 8.42
N SER A 41 -2.55 19.77 9.59
CA SER A 41 -2.27 21.18 9.92
C SER A 41 -0.76 21.43 9.84
N GLY A 42 -0.35 22.46 9.09
CA GLY A 42 1.06 22.81 8.89
C GLY A 42 1.79 22.01 7.81
N LEU A 43 1.12 21.09 7.10
CA LEU A 43 1.68 20.41 5.92
C LEU A 43 0.93 20.79 4.64
N VAL A 44 1.65 20.80 3.53
CA VAL A 44 1.07 20.84 2.19
C VAL A 44 1.02 19.41 1.65
N ALA A 45 -0.10 19.04 1.04
CA ALA A 45 -0.29 17.76 0.39
C ALA A 45 -0.61 17.92 -1.09
N ARG A 46 0.03 17.12 -1.94
CA ARG A 46 -0.26 17.04 -3.38
C ARG A 46 -0.44 15.59 -3.80
N ARG A 47 -1.60 15.27 -4.38
CA ARG A 47 -1.84 13.96 -5.00
C ARG A 47 -0.91 13.77 -6.20
N LEU A 48 -0.14 12.70 -6.17
CA LEU A 48 0.76 12.28 -7.24
C LEU A 48 0.04 11.34 -8.20
N THR A 49 -0.62 10.32 -7.66
CA THR A 49 -1.30 9.28 -8.43
C THR A 49 -2.25 8.49 -7.51
N THR A 50 -2.80 7.38 -8.00
CA THR A 50 -3.44 6.32 -7.20
C THR A 50 -2.70 5.00 -7.37
N GLN A 51 -2.97 4.07 -6.47
CA GLN A 51 -2.71 2.65 -6.68
C GLN A 51 -3.99 1.86 -6.46
N LYS A 52 -4.12 0.75 -7.17
CA LYS A 52 -5.25 -0.17 -7.06
C LYS A 52 -4.91 -1.30 -6.08
N LEU A 53 -5.81 -1.60 -5.14
CA LEU A 53 -5.72 -2.76 -4.26
C LEU A 53 -6.53 -3.92 -4.83
N VAL A 54 -5.93 -5.11 -4.87
CA VAL A 54 -6.56 -6.34 -5.35
C VAL A 54 -6.47 -7.43 -4.28
N ILE A 55 -7.43 -8.35 -4.27
CA ILE A 55 -7.38 -9.52 -3.39
C ILE A 55 -6.86 -10.68 -4.21
N CYS A 56 -5.83 -11.35 -3.71
CA CYS A 56 -5.15 -12.42 -4.43
C CYS A 56 -4.77 -13.58 -3.52
N VAL A 57 -4.49 -14.72 -4.15
CA VAL A 57 -4.12 -15.98 -3.52
C VAL A 57 -3.28 -16.82 -4.49
N ALA A 58 -2.38 -17.67 -4.00
CA ALA A 58 -1.73 -18.66 -4.87
C ALA A 58 -2.75 -19.72 -5.34
N PRO A 59 -2.76 -20.13 -6.62
CA PRO A 59 -3.66 -21.19 -7.11
C PRO A 59 -3.54 -22.51 -6.34
N GLU A 60 -2.35 -22.83 -5.81
CA GLU A 60 -2.13 -24.03 -4.99
C GLU A 60 -3.03 -24.06 -3.75
N TYR A 61 -3.25 -22.91 -3.09
CA TYR A 61 -4.16 -22.84 -1.94
C TYR A 61 -5.60 -23.24 -2.32
N LEU A 62 -6.03 -22.90 -3.54
CA LEU A 62 -7.35 -23.23 -4.07
C LEU A 62 -7.47 -24.69 -4.52
N SER A 63 -6.38 -25.46 -4.59
CA SER A 63 -6.46 -26.90 -4.88
C SER A 63 -7.11 -27.69 -3.73
N LEU A 64 -7.04 -27.16 -2.51
CA LEU A 64 -7.57 -27.78 -1.29
C LEU A 64 -8.75 -27.00 -0.69
N ASN A 65 -9.05 -25.82 -1.22
CA ASN A 65 -10.05 -24.91 -0.67
C ASN A 65 -10.91 -24.32 -1.80
N ASN A 66 -12.21 -24.18 -1.56
CA ASN A 66 -13.08 -23.49 -2.50
C ASN A 66 -12.66 -22.01 -2.65
N GLU A 67 -12.89 -21.45 -3.83
CA GLU A 67 -12.66 -20.02 -4.05
C GLU A 67 -13.86 -19.20 -3.55
N PRO A 68 -13.66 -18.22 -2.65
CA PRO A 68 -14.74 -17.40 -2.14
C PRO A 68 -15.33 -16.52 -3.26
N LYS A 69 -16.65 -16.50 -3.33
CA LYS A 69 -17.46 -15.69 -4.26
C LYS A 69 -17.94 -14.40 -3.63
N ILE A 70 -18.04 -14.36 -2.29
CA ILE A 70 -18.36 -13.15 -1.54
C ILE A 70 -17.37 -12.94 -0.38
N PRO A 71 -17.14 -11.69 0.07
CA PRO A 71 -16.20 -11.40 1.15
C PRO A 71 -16.50 -12.14 2.46
N GLU A 72 -17.78 -12.41 2.76
CA GLU A 72 -18.19 -13.10 3.98
C GLU A 72 -17.63 -14.53 4.08
N GLU A 73 -17.39 -15.19 2.94
CA GLU A 73 -16.80 -16.54 2.87
C GLU A 73 -15.32 -16.57 3.27
N LEU A 74 -14.62 -15.41 3.29
CA LEU A 74 -13.25 -15.32 3.79
C LEU A 74 -13.12 -15.73 5.26
N SER A 75 -14.21 -15.72 6.02
CA SER A 75 -14.24 -16.25 7.39
C SER A 75 -13.91 -17.74 7.49
N GLN A 76 -14.01 -18.49 6.38
CA GLN A 76 -13.69 -19.91 6.28
C GLN A 76 -12.29 -20.17 5.72
N HIS A 77 -11.51 -19.12 5.47
CA HIS A 77 -10.21 -19.21 4.82
C HIS A 77 -9.11 -18.55 5.64
N ARG A 78 -7.88 -18.96 5.36
CA ARG A 78 -6.69 -18.28 5.88
C ARG A 78 -6.56 -16.92 5.22
N CYS A 79 -6.44 -15.89 6.04
CA CYS A 79 -6.23 -14.52 5.58
C CYS A 79 -4.91 -13.97 6.15
N ILE A 80 -4.15 -13.32 5.29
CA ILE A 80 -2.93 -12.60 5.61
C ILE A 80 -3.30 -11.12 5.68
N VAL A 81 -3.09 -10.51 6.84
CA VAL A 81 -3.54 -9.14 7.13
C VAL A 81 -2.35 -8.28 7.51
N GLY A 82 -2.30 -7.07 6.97
CA GLY A 82 -1.30 -6.09 7.39
C GLY A 82 -1.52 -5.69 8.84
N PHE A 83 -0.46 -5.45 9.61
CA PHE A 83 -0.55 -5.09 11.02
C PHE A 83 0.24 -3.82 11.31
N ARG A 84 -0.44 -2.76 11.73
CA ARG A 84 0.16 -1.45 11.95
C ARG A 84 -0.48 -0.76 13.14
N ARG A 85 0.29 -0.03 13.93
CA ARG A 85 -0.19 0.67 15.14
C ARG A 85 -0.94 -0.26 16.12
N ASN A 86 -0.41 -1.47 16.29
CA ASN A 86 -0.99 -2.49 17.16
C ASN A 86 -2.42 -2.91 16.78
N GLN A 87 -2.79 -2.78 15.51
CA GLN A 87 -4.09 -3.17 14.99
C GLN A 87 -3.99 -3.77 13.57
N PRO A 88 -4.87 -4.71 13.21
CA PRO A 88 -4.99 -5.19 11.85
C PRO A 88 -5.46 -4.07 10.91
N VAL A 89 -4.86 -4.02 9.72
CA VAL A 89 -5.25 -3.12 8.65
C VAL A 89 -6.45 -3.71 7.92
N SER A 90 -7.61 -3.04 8.01
CA SER A 90 -8.80 -3.45 7.26
C SER A 90 -8.54 -3.43 5.76
N TRP A 91 -9.05 -4.45 5.07
CA TRP A 91 -9.16 -4.45 3.63
C TRP A 91 -10.23 -3.43 3.20
N LEU A 92 -10.05 -2.87 2.01
CA LEU A 92 -10.99 -1.96 1.38
C LEU A 92 -11.79 -2.70 0.32
N LEU A 93 -13.09 -2.81 0.53
CA LEU A 93 -14.00 -3.49 -0.38
C LEU A 93 -14.89 -2.50 -1.11
N LYS A 94 -15.16 -2.79 -2.38
CA LYS A 94 -16.13 -2.07 -3.20
C LYS A 94 -17.54 -2.56 -2.89
N GLU A 95 -18.44 -1.63 -2.61
CA GLU A 95 -19.87 -1.91 -2.50
C GLU A 95 -20.60 -1.67 -3.83
N LYS A 96 -21.76 -2.32 -4.01
CA LYS A 96 -22.62 -2.16 -5.20
C LYS A 96 -23.08 -0.71 -5.43
N ASN A 97 -23.16 0.09 -4.37
CA ASN A 97 -23.53 1.50 -4.41
C ASN A 97 -22.35 2.44 -4.77
N GLY A 98 -21.17 1.89 -5.05
CA GLY A 98 -19.94 2.65 -5.36
C GLY A 98 -19.16 3.14 -4.13
N LYS A 99 -19.63 2.88 -2.91
CA LYS A 99 -18.91 3.22 -1.67
C LYS A 99 -17.81 2.20 -1.36
N VAL A 100 -16.90 2.61 -0.49
CA VAL A 100 -15.84 1.77 0.05
C VAL A 100 -16.23 1.32 1.45
N LYS A 101 -16.25 0.01 1.67
CA LYS A 101 -16.45 -0.63 2.98
C LYS A 101 -15.12 -1.11 3.53
N ARG A 102 -14.83 -0.79 4.79
CA ARG A 102 -13.72 -1.42 5.52
C ARG A 102 -14.15 -2.79 6.02
N TYR A 103 -13.35 -3.80 5.73
CA TYR A 103 -13.58 -5.17 6.16
C TYR A 103 -12.27 -5.75 6.70
N THR A 104 -12.30 -6.21 7.95
CA THR A 104 -11.15 -6.91 8.54
C THR A 104 -11.47 -8.40 8.54
N PRO A 105 -10.90 -9.21 7.65
CA PRO A 105 -11.07 -10.66 7.71
C PRO A 105 -10.43 -11.22 9.00
N PRO A 106 -10.85 -12.40 9.47
CA PRO A 106 -10.16 -13.11 10.54
C PRO A 106 -8.71 -13.39 10.13
N ALA A 107 -7.76 -12.73 10.79
CA ALA A 107 -6.35 -12.87 10.46
C ALA A 107 -5.84 -14.25 10.92
N THR A 108 -5.23 -15.00 10.00
CA THR A 108 -4.42 -16.18 10.33
C THR A 108 -2.96 -15.80 10.49
N TYR A 109 -2.49 -14.87 9.66
CA TYR A 109 -1.14 -14.32 9.72
C TYR A 109 -1.19 -12.80 9.65
N GLU A 110 -0.32 -12.16 10.41
CA GLU A 110 -0.23 -10.72 10.52
C GLU A 110 1.20 -10.26 10.25
N PHE A 111 1.37 -9.30 9.36
CA PHE A 111 2.70 -8.79 8.97
C PHE A 111 2.71 -7.26 8.95
N ALA A 112 3.80 -6.66 9.40
CA ALA A 112 3.98 -5.21 9.33
C ALA A 112 4.50 -4.72 7.97
N ASP A 113 4.98 -5.65 7.14
CA ASP A 113 5.71 -5.40 5.89
C ASP A 113 4.99 -6.03 4.69
N GLY A 114 4.90 -5.29 3.59
CA GLY A 114 4.17 -5.71 2.39
C GLY A 114 4.88 -6.81 1.59
N ASP A 115 6.22 -6.82 1.55
CA ASP A 115 6.98 -7.84 0.83
C ASP A 115 6.86 -9.19 1.57
N ALA A 116 6.92 -9.18 2.91
CA ALA A 116 6.66 -10.37 3.72
C ALA A 116 5.24 -10.93 3.51
N MET A 117 4.23 -10.07 3.35
CA MET A 117 2.87 -10.50 3.00
C MET A 117 2.85 -11.16 1.62
N LEU A 118 3.48 -10.55 0.62
CA LEU A 118 3.54 -11.08 -0.75
C LEU A 118 4.19 -12.47 -0.77
N GLU A 119 5.34 -12.65 -0.11
CA GLU A 119 6.02 -13.94 0.01
C GLU A 119 5.11 -15.00 0.64
N ALA A 120 4.37 -14.65 1.69
CA ALA A 120 3.43 -15.57 2.32
C ALA A 120 2.27 -15.97 1.39
N VAL A 121 1.74 -15.03 0.58
CA VAL A 121 0.69 -15.35 -0.40
C VAL A 121 1.23 -16.30 -1.48
N LEU A 122 2.43 -16.02 -2.01
CA LEU A 122 3.10 -16.86 -3.01
C LEU A 122 3.37 -18.27 -2.48
N ALA A 123 3.69 -18.40 -1.20
CA ALA A 123 3.86 -19.68 -0.52
C ALA A 123 2.53 -20.41 -0.21
N GLY A 124 1.38 -19.89 -0.66
CA GLY A 124 0.08 -20.52 -0.46
C GLY A 124 -0.44 -20.43 0.97
N CYS A 125 -0.03 -19.43 1.75
CA CYS A 125 -0.47 -19.29 3.14
C CYS A 125 -1.90 -18.77 3.29
N GLY A 126 -2.49 -18.17 2.24
CA GLY A 126 -3.88 -17.69 2.26
C GLY A 126 -4.11 -16.49 1.35
N PHE A 127 -5.25 -15.83 1.55
CA PHE A 127 -5.66 -14.64 0.81
C PHE A 127 -5.03 -13.37 1.41
N ALA A 128 -4.64 -12.42 0.56
CA ALA A 128 -4.27 -11.07 1.00
C ALA A 128 -4.83 -10.00 0.07
N GLN A 129 -5.06 -8.81 0.61
CA GLN A 129 -5.24 -7.60 -0.19
C GLN A 129 -3.90 -6.87 -0.34
N LEU A 130 -3.39 -6.77 -1.57
CA LEU A 130 -2.11 -6.16 -1.88
C LEU A 130 -2.23 -5.17 -3.06
N PRO A 131 -1.29 -4.23 -3.20
CA PRO A 131 -1.25 -3.35 -4.37
C PRO A 131 -1.04 -4.11 -5.68
N LEU A 132 -1.78 -3.73 -6.73
CA LEU A 132 -1.66 -4.34 -8.05
C LEU A 132 -0.24 -4.22 -8.62
N TRP A 133 0.47 -3.11 -8.39
CA TRP A 133 1.84 -2.95 -8.87
C TRP A 133 2.82 -3.93 -8.23
N MET A 134 2.52 -4.41 -7.02
CA MET A 134 3.34 -5.38 -6.28
C MET A 134 3.07 -6.81 -6.76
N VAL A 135 1.80 -7.14 -7.04
CA VAL A 135 1.39 -8.51 -7.43
C VAL A 135 1.29 -8.73 -8.94
N GLY A 136 1.31 -7.67 -9.76
CA GLY A 136 0.94 -7.71 -11.18
C GLY A 136 1.70 -8.75 -11.98
N LYS A 137 3.04 -8.82 -11.85
CA LYS A 137 3.85 -9.82 -12.56
C LYS A 137 3.49 -11.27 -12.19
N TYR A 138 3.04 -11.51 -10.96
CA TYR A 138 2.66 -12.85 -10.48
C TYR A 138 1.24 -13.21 -10.89
N LEU A 139 0.36 -12.21 -11.04
CA LEU A 139 -0.94 -12.40 -11.67
C LEU A 139 -0.79 -12.73 -13.16
N GLU A 140 0.14 -12.08 -13.84
CA GLU A 140 0.45 -12.33 -15.26
C GLU A 140 1.10 -13.70 -15.48
N SER A 141 2.01 -14.12 -14.60
CA SER A 141 2.64 -15.44 -14.68
C SER A 141 1.73 -16.59 -14.24
N GLY A 142 0.62 -16.28 -13.55
CA GLY A 142 -0.30 -17.25 -12.98
C GLY A 142 0.16 -17.85 -11.65
N GLU A 143 1.26 -17.37 -11.07
CA GLU A 143 1.70 -17.74 -9.72
C GLU A 143 0.70 -17.24 -8.64
N LEU A 144 0.00 -16.14 -8.94
CA LEU A 144 -1.11 -15.64 -8.14
C LEU A 144 -2.39 -15.56 -8.98
N LYS A 145 -3.53 -15.71 -8.32
CA LYS A 145 -4.86 -15.50 -8.89
C LYS A 145 -5.56 -14.36 -8.17
N GLU A 146 -6.09 -13.40 -8.93
CA GLU A 146 -6.98 -12.37 -8.42
C GLU A 146 -8.37 -12.97 -8.16
N VAL A 147 -8.95 -12.69 -6.99
CA VAL A 147 -10.26 -13.19 -6.55
C VAL A 147 -11.13 -12.04 -6.06
N LEU A 148 -12.43 -12.28 -5.88
CA LEU A 148 -13.40 -11.28 -5.40
C LEU A 148 -13.33 -9.96 -6.19
N GLN A 149 -13.13 -10.03 -7.51
CA GLN A 149 -12.91 -8.87 -8.38
C GLN A 149 -14.04 -7.83 -8.32
N GLU A 150 -15.28 -8.28 -8.06
CA GLU A 150 -16.44 -7.39 -7.88
C GLU A 150 -16.36 -6.54 -6.60
N TYR A 151 -15.63 -7.04 -5.60
CA TYR A 151 -15.48 -6.43 -4.27
C TYR A 151 -14.10 -5.80 -4.06
N SER A 152 -13.17 -5.94 -5.01
CA SER A 152 -11.82 -5.42 -4.91
C SER A 152 -11.59 -4.31 -5.94
N GLY A 153 -10.33 -3.94 -6.16
CA GLY A 153 -9.97 -2.92 -7.14
C GLY A 153 -10.18 -1.48 -6.66
N ILE A 154 -10.18 -1.26 -5.35
CA ILE A 154 -10.25 0.09 -4.78
C ILE A 154 -8.96 0.84 -5.10
N GLU A 155 -9.11 2.07 -5.62
CA GLU A 155 -8.00 3.00 -5.78
C GLU A 155 -7.79 3.82 -4.52
N ILE A 156 -6.56 3.84 -4.04
CA ILE A 156 -6.14 4.68 -2.92
C ILE A 156 -5.12 5.73 -3.39
N PRO A 157 -5.20 6.98 -2.90
CA PRO A 157 -4.30 8.03 -3.35
C PRO A 157 -2.87 7.80 -2.86
N ILE A 158 -1.92 8.26 -3.67
CA ILE A 158 -0.51 8.45 -3.29
C ILE A 158 -0.25 9.94 -3.31
N ASN A 159 0.19 10.49 -2.18
CA ASN A 159 0.36 11.91 -1.94
C ASN A 159 1.82 12.23 -1.61
N ALA A 160 2.33 13.34 -2.13
CA ALA A 160 3.53 14.01 -1.65
C ALA A 160 3.15 14.98 -0.52
N LEU A 161 3.91 15.00 0.56
CA LEU A 161 3.74 15.90 1.70
C LEU A 161 5.03 16.62 2.07
N TRP A 162 4.93 17.89 2.46
CA TRP A 162 6.05 18.69 2.96
C TRP A 162 5.56 19.80 3.91
N PRO A 163 6.40 20.32 4.82
CA PRO A 163 6.02 21.39 5.74
C PRO A 163 5.65 22.70 5.01
N GLN A 164 4.54 23.33 5.42
CA GLN A 164 4.00 24.54 4.79
C GLN A 164 4.92 25.75 4.93
N ASN A 165 5.60 25.89 6.07
CA ASN A 165 6.45 27.05 6.37
C ASN A 165 7.89 26.93 5.82
N ARG A 166 8.20 25.85 5.09
CA ARG A 166 9.50 25.71 4.45
C ARG A 166 9.39 26.26 3.04
N HIS A 167 10.06 27.39 2.78
CA HIS A 167 10.45 27.71 1.42
C HIS A 167 11.23 26.50 0.90
N LEU A 168 10.61 25.69 0.02
CA LEU A 168 11.31 24.68 -0.76
C LEU A 168 12.47 25.42 -1.41
N THR A 169 13.66 25.24 -0.85
CA THR A 169 14.81 25.98 -1.33
C THR A 169 15.13 25.32 -2.65
N LEU A 170 14.71 25.95 -3.75
CA LEU A 170 15.25 25.66 -5.08
C LEU A 170 16.75 25.50 -4.89
N CYS A 171 17.30 24.37 -5.34
CA CYS A 171 18.71 24.07 -5.23
C CYS A 171 19.50 25.33 -5.59
N ARG A 172 20.06 25.98 -4.57
CA ARG A 172 20.57 27.34 -4.72
C ARG A 172 21.94 27.16 -5.32
N ARG A 173 22.09 27.53 -6.60
CA ARG A 173 23.40 27.58 -7.26
C ARG A 173 24.34 28.42 -6.39
N TYR A 174 25.27 27.77 -5.70
CA TYR A 174 26.46 28.44 -5.21
C TYR A 174 27.42 28.49 -6.40
N SER A 175 27.37 29.61 -7.13
CA SER A 175 28.48 30.00 -7.98
C SER A 175 29.61 30.47 -7.05
N GLY A 176 30.73 29.77 -7.08
CA GLY A 176 32.00 30.28 -6.54
C GLY A 176 32.58 31.40 -7.39
#